data_AF-A0A418IBK6-F1
#
_entry.id   AF-A0A418IBK6-F1
#
_cell.length_a   1.000
_cell.length_b   1.000
_cell.length_c   1.000
_cell.angle_alpha   90.00
_cell.angle_beta   90.00
_cell.angle_gamma   90.00
#
_symmetry.space_group_name_H-M   'P 1'
#
loop_
_entity.id
_entity.type
_entity.pdbx_description
1 polymer ?
#
loop_
_entity_poly.entity_id
_entity_poly.type
_entity_poly.pdbx_seq_one_letter_code
_entity_poly.pdbx_strand_id
1 'polypeptide(L)'
;PNGDVVTGTVGEDGTWAVDVPPTVTIKDGDTIDVTQTDKGGNEYDSTTVVVTGDKDDSTTPPVDNSGNNDGNNYCPVVKPIQNNDTSVTGQTEPGAPVKVEFPGDTTVTTEADDEGQFTVSVPQHVALNDGD
;
A
#
# COMPACT_ATOMS: atom_id res chain seq x y z
N PRO A 1 -15.90 -11.35 0.05
CA PRO A 1 -15.91 -10.54 1.28
C PRO A 1 -14.59 -10.69 2.03
N ASN A 2 -13.90 -9.58 2.21
CA ASN A 2 -12.56 -9.41 2.80
C ASN A 2 -12.51 -9.56 4.33
N GLY A 3 -13.60 -9.94 4.99
CA GLY A 3 -13.57 -10.50 6.36
C GLY A 3 -13.23 -9.54 7.50
N ASP A 4 -12.75 -8.34 7.20
CA ASP A 4 -12.49 -7.31 8.21
C ASP A 4 -13.82 -6.77 8.77
N VAL A 5 -13.83 -6.43 10.07
CA VAL A 5 -14.98 -5.89 10.80
C VAL A 5 -14.62 -4.47 11.25
N VAL A 6 -15.42 -3.48 10.87
CA VAL A 6 -15.29 -2.11 11.38
C VAL A 6 -16.29 -1.94 12.52
N THR A 7 -15.82 -1.47 13.67
CA THR A 7 -16.67 -1.14 14.81
C THR A 7 -16.88 0.38 14.90
N GLY A 8 -18.12 0.81 15.05
CA GLY A 8 -18.47 2.21 15.37
C GLY A 8 -18.61 2.40 16.87
N THR A 9 -18.36 3.61 17.37
CA THR A 9 -18.67 3.98 18.76
C THR A 9 -19.97 4.78 18.81
N VAL A 10 -20.88 4.43 19.73
CA VAL A 10 -22.10 5.19 19.98
C VAL A 10 -21.76 6.35 20.92
N GLY A 11 -22.01 7.57 20.48
CA GLY A 11 -21.91 8.78 21.28
C GLY A 11 -22.99 8.85 22.37
N GLU A 12 -22.74 9.64 23.41
CA GLU A 12 -23.65 9.80 24.57
C GLU A 12 -25.04 10.36 24.19
N ASP A 13 -25.18 10.92 22.99
CA ASP A 13 -26.43 11.44 22.41
C ASP A 13 -27.19 10.42 21.54
N GLY A 14 -26.68 9.19 21.43
CA GLY A 14 -27.26 8.13 20.60
C GLY A 14 -26.91 8.25 19.11
N THR A 15 -26.04 9.17 18.72
CA THR A 15 -25.46 9.17 17.37
C THR A 15 -24.33 8.17 17.29
N TRP A 16 -24.26 7.41 16.20
CA TRP A 16 -23.15 6.52 15.92
C TRP A 16 -22.48 6.97 14.63
N ALA A 17 -21.14 6.97 14.62
CA ALA A 17 -20.35 7.15 13.43
C ALA A 17 -19.59 5.86 13.17
N VAL A 18 -19.68 5.36 11.94
CA VAL A 18 -18.86 4.25 11.46
C VAL A 18 -17.95 4.82 10.40
N ASP A 19 -16.65 4.80 10.67
CA ASP A 19 -15.63 5.19 9.71
C ASP A 19 -15.51 4.09 8.65
N VAL A 20 -16.09 4.33 7.47
CA VAL A 20 -15.97 3.41 6.35
C VAL A 20 -14.60 3.60 5.70
N PRO A 21 -13.76 2.54 5.63
CA PRO A 21 -12.46 2.66 5.00
C PRO A 21 -12.60 3.01 3.51
N PRO A 22 -11.65 3.80 2.95
CA PRO A 22 -11.66 4.15 1.55
C PRO A 22 -11.62 2.88 0.68
N THR A 23 -12.33 2.91 -0.45
CA THR A 23 -12.29 1.82 -1.43
C THR A 23 -11.39 2.22 -2.58
N VAL A 24 -10.36 1.41 -2.83
CA VAL A 24 -9.46 1.56 -3.97
C VAL A 24 -9.82 0.51 -5.01
N THR A 25 -9.88 0.92 -6.27
CA THR A 25 -9.96 0.00 -7.42
C THR A 25 -8.76 0.27 -8.31
N ILE A 26 -7.83 -0.68 -8.37
CA ILE A 26 -6.67 -0.62 -9.26
C ILE A 26 -7.01 -1.19 -10.64
N LYS A 27 -6.60 -0.49 -11.69
CA LYS A 27 -6.87 -0.80 -13.10
C LYS A 27 -5.58 -0.78 -13.89
N ASP A 28 -5.59 -1.40 -15.06
CA ASP A 28 -4.48 -1.33 -16.00
C ASP A 28 -4.14 0.13 -16.33
N GLY A 29 -2.87 0.48 -16.20
CA GLY A 29 -2.34 1.84 -16.40
C GLY A 29 -2.38 2.74 -15.15
N ASP A 30 -2.97 2.31 -14.04
CA ASP A 30 -2.90 3.06 -12.78
C ASP A 30 -1.47 3.09 -12.24
N THR A 31 -1.12 4.15 -11.52
CA THR A 31 0.19 4.29 -10.85
C THR A 31 0.05 4.11 -9.34
N ILE A 32 1.01 3.41 -8.75
CA ILE A 32 1.15 3.25 -7.29
C ILE A 32 2.56 3.72 -6.91
N ASP A 33 2.63 4.65 -5.96
CA ASP A 33 3.89 5.21 -5.48
C ASP A 33 4.24 4.64 -4.11
N VAL A 34 5.48 4.16 -3.96
CA VAL A 34 5.99 3.59 -2.72
C VAL A 34 7.18 4.40 -2.25
N THR A 35 7.10 4.93 -1.03
CA THR A 35 8.15 5.74 -0.41
C THR A 35 8.58 5.08 0.89
N GLN A 36 9.88 5.11 1.22
CA GLN A 36 10.37 4.73 2.54
C GLN A 36 10.88 5.96 3.29
N THR A 37 10.81 5.90 4.62
CA THR A 37 11.47 6.86 5.52
C THR A 37 12.42 6.08 6.42
N ASP A 38 13.62 6.60 6.71
CA ASP A 38 14.47 5.97 7.74
C ASP A 38 13.96 6.25 9.16
N LYS A 39 14.58 5.59 10.14
CA LYS A 39 14.36 5.84 11.58
C LYS A 39 14.68 7.28 12.03
N GLY A 40 15.42 8.04 11.22
CA GLY A 40 15.73 9.45 11.44
C GLY A 40 14.67 10.42 10.90
N GLY A 41 13.68 9.92 10.17
CA GLY A 41 12.63 10.72 9.54
C GLY A 41 12.99 11.29 8.17
N ASN A 42 14.10 10.84 7.55
CA ASN A 42 14.44 11.26 6.18
C ASN A 42 13.65 10.42 5.17
N GLU A 43 12.89 11.07 4.31
CA GLU A 43 12.25 10.43 3.16
C GLU A 43 13.27 10.23 2.03
N TYR A 44 13.16 9.08 1.37
CA TYR A 44 13.98 8.70 0.23
C TYR A 44 13.16 8.70 -1.06
N ASP A 45 13.83 8.66 -2.21
CA ASP A 45 13.19 8.57 -3.51
C ASP A 45 12.18 7.44 -3.58
N SER A 46 11.03 7.76 -4.18
CA SER A 46 9.93 6.83 -4.35
C SER A 46 10.17 5.87 -5.51
N THR A 47 9.55 4.71 -5.41
CA THR A 47 9.42 3.75 -6.50
C THR A 47 7.98 3.80 -7.01
N THR A 48 7.82 4.20 -8.27
CA THR A 48 6.53 4.23 -8.96
C THR A 48 6.34 2.94 -9.75
N VAL A 49 5.21 2.26 -9.54
CA VAL A 49 4.82 1.06 -10.27
C VAL A 49 3.58 1.35 -11.09
N VAL A 50 3.57 0.92 -12.36
CA VAL A 50 2.37 0.96 -13.21
C VAL A 50 1.69 -0.40 -13.12
N VAL A 51 0.40 -0.39 -12.78
CA VAL A 51 -0.44 -1.58 -12.72
C VAL A 51 -0.65 -2.12 -14.14
N THR A 52 -0.42 -3.41 -14.34
CA THR A 52 -0.59 -4.06 -15.64
C THR A 52 -1.79 -5.01 -15.63
N GLY A 53 -2.47 -5.13 -16.77
CA GLY A 53 -3.61 -6.06 -16.93
C GLY A 53 -3.22 -7.54 -17.04
N ASP A 54 -1.93 -7.84 -17.23
CA ASP A 54 -1.49 -9.21 -17.51
C ASP A 54 -1.19 -9.97 -16.22
N LYS A 55 -2.15 -10.80 -15.79
CA LYS A 55 -2.03 -11.63 -14.59
C LYS A 55 -0.93 -12.70 -14.71
N ASP A 56 -0.50 -13.05 -15.93
CA ASP A 56 0.42 -14.17 -16.17
C ASP A 56 1.84 -13.71 -16.54
N ASP A 57 2.11 -12.40 -16.56
CA ASP A 57 3.46 -11.89 -16.79
C ASP A 57 4.32 -11.97 -15.52
N SER A 58 4.57 -13.21 -15.06
CA SER A 58 5.59 -13.54 -14.06
C SER A 58 7.02 -13.23 -14.54
N THR A 59 7.20 -12.65 -15.74
CA THR A 59 8.50 -12.29 -16.29
C THR A 59 8.83 -10.80 -16.13
N THR A 60 7.87 -9.97 -15.72
CA THR A 60 8.17 -8.57 -15.37
C THR A 60 9.08 -8.53 -14.14
N PRO A 61 10.28 -7.93 -14.23
CA PRO A 61 11.19 -7.82 -13.10
C PRO A 61 10.63 -6.86 -12.02
N PRO A 62 11.06 -6.99 -10.76
CA PRO A 62 10.78 -5.99 -9.73
C PRO A 62 11.21 -4.59 -10.17
N VAL A 63 10.46 -3.57 -9.75
CA VAL A 63 10.78 -2.18 -9.99
C VAL A 63 11.68 -1.69 -8.86
N ASP A 64 12.84 -1.13 -9.22
CA ASP A 64 13.84 -0.60 -8.30
C ASP A 64 14.38 0.72 -8.86
N ASN A 65 14.32 1.79 -8.06
CA ASN A 65 14.83 3.11 -8.41
C ASN A 65 16.24 3.41 -7.87
N SER A 66 16.88 2.45 -7.17
CA SER A 66 18.21 2.58 -6.54
C SER A 66 19.35 2.93 -7.52
N GLY A 67 19.13 2.69 -8.82
CA GLY A 67 20.11 2.93 -9.89
C GLY A 67 20.15 4.36 -10.48
N ASN A 68 19.35 5.29 -9.97
CA ASN A 68 19.21 6.64 -10.55
C ASN A 68 20.43 7.58 -10.34
N ASN A 69 21.46 7.12 -9.62
CA ASN A 69 22.75 7.80 -9.38
C ASN A 69 22.63 9.18 -8.70
N ASP A 70 21.59 9.40 -7.90
CA ASP A 70 21.40 10.60 -7.08
C ASP A 70 22.11 10.54 -5.72
N GLY A 71 22.74 9.40 -5.40
CA GLY A 71 23.43 9.16 -4.13
C GLY A 71 22.54 8.57 -3.03
N ASN A 72 21.27 8.30 -3.32
CA ASN A 72 20.31 7.65 -2.46
C ASN A 72 20.09 6.19 -2.90
N ASN A 73 20.87 5.28 -2.33
CA ASN A 73 20.77 3.85 -2.63
C ASN A 73 19.63 3.13 -1.87
N TYR A 74 18.77 3.85 -1.15
CA TYR A 74 17.75 3.29 -0.25
C TYR A 74 16.34 3.47 -0.82
N CYS A 75 16.11 2.95 -2.01
CA CYS A 75 14.78 2.95 -2.65
C CYS A 75 14.06 1.61 -2.35
N PRO A 76 12.73 1.61 -2.18
CA PRO A 76 11.97 0.37 -2.10
C PRO A 76 12.02 -0.40 -3.42
N VAL A 77 12.23 -1.70 -3.36
CA VAL A 77 12.06 -2.62 -4.49
C VAL A 77 10.64 -3.17 -4.44
N VAL A 78 9.83 -2.88 -5.46
CA VAL A 78 8.41 -3.25 -5.48
C VAL A 78 8.19 -4.36 -6.51
N LYS A 79 7.45 -5.41 -6.13
CA LYS A 79 7.07 -6.46 -7.09
C LYS A 79 6.05 -5.89 -8.10
N PRO A 80 5.99 -6.44 -9.33
CA PRO A 80 4.97 -6.04 -10.29
C PRO A 80 3.56 -6.15 -9.69
N ILE A 81 2.70 -5.20 -10.04
CA ILE A 81 1.31 -5.14 -9.55
C ILE A 81 0.39 -5.34 -10.74
N GLN A 82 -0.55 -6.28 -10.60
CA GLN A 82 -1.49 -6.64 -11.64
C GLN A 82 -2.90 -6.16 -11.30
N ASN A 83 -3.75 -6.05 -12.33
CA ASN A 83 -5.16 -5.76 -12.10
C ASN A 83 -5.79 -6.86 -11.22
N ASN A 84 -6.61 -6.45 -10.26
CA ASN A 84 -7.21 -7.28 -9.21
C ASN A 84 -6.25 -7.81 -8.13
N ASP A 85 -4.98 -7.41 -8.11
CA ASP A 85 -4.16 -7.68 -6.94
C ASP A 85 -4.78 -7.04 -5.70
N THR A 86 -4.73 -7.76 -4.59
CA THR A 86 -5.28 -7.32 -3.31
C THR A 86 -4.21 -6.77 -2.38
N SER A 87 -2.96 -6.75 -2.82
CA SER A 87 -1.83 -6.30 -2.01
C SER A 87 -0.66 -5.81 -2.86
N VAL A 88 0.07 -4.83 -2.35
CA VAL A 88 1.38 -4.40 -2.83
C VAL A 88 2.44 -5.05 -1.96
N THR A 89 3.47 -5.63 -2.56
CA THR A 89 4.58 -6.25 -1.83
C THR A 89 5.92 -5.79 -2.38
N GLY A 90 6.92 -5.74 -1.51
CA GLY A 90 8.26 -5.32 -1.88
C GLY A 90 9.27 -5.51 -0.76
N GLN A 91 10.44 -4.94 -0.97
CA GLN A 91 11.54 -4.91 -0.01
C GLN A 91 12.08 -3.49 0.14
N THR A 92 12.56 -3.17 1.34
CA THR A 92 13.15 -1.89 1.73
C THR A 92 14.15 -2.15 2.87
N GLU A 93 14.62 -1.11 3.56
CA GLU A 93 15.43 -1.26 4.77
C GLU A 93 14.61 -1.93 5.92
N PRO A 94 15.18 -2.90 6.66
CA PRO A 94 14.50 -3.53 7.79
C PRO A 94 14.00 -2.56 8.85
N GLY A 95 12.72 -2.67 9.22
CA GLY A 95 12.07 -1.79 10.18
C GLY A 95 11.86 -0.35 9.68
N ALA A 96 11.98 -0.10 8.37
CA ALA A 96 11.66 1.20 7.80
C ALA A 96 10.15 1.36 7.66
N PRO A 97 9.57 2.52 8.05
CA PRO A 97 8.22 2.88 7.64
C PRO A 97 8.14 3.04 6.12
N VAL A 98 7.11 2.43 5.54
CA VAL A 98 6.77 2.46 4.12
C VAL A 98 5.43 3.14 3.95
N LYS A 99 5.36 4.13 3.06
CA LYS A 99 4.15 4.80 2.61
C LYS A 99 3.81 4.31 1.20
N VAL A 100 2.61 3.79 1.00
CA VAL A 100 2.07 3.38 -0.31
C VAL A 100 0.90 4.28 -0.65
N GLU A 101 0.98 4.95 -1.81
CA GLU A 101 -0.04 5.83 -2.34
C GLU A 101 -0.73 5.15 -3.53
N PHE A 102 -2.03 4.92 -3.37
CA PHE A 102 -2.90 4.30 -4.34
C PHE A 102 -3.66 5.34 -5.17
N PRO A 103 -4.20 4.97 -6.34
CA PRO A 103 -5.08 5.82 -7.13
C PRO A 103 -6.21 6.42 -6.30
N GLY A 104 -6.50 7.71 -6.52
CA GLY A 104 -7.48 8.45 -5.74
C GLY A 104 -6.95 8.92 -4.39
N ASP A 105 -5.65 9.22 -4.31
CA ASP A 105 -4.95 9.82 -3.16
C ASP A 105 -5.05 9.01 -1.86
N THR A 106 -5.36 7.72 -1.96
CA THR A 106 -5.50 6.84 -0.79
C THR A 106 -4.12 6.39 -0.35
N THR A 107 -3.70 6.79 0.84
CA THR A 107 -2.41 6.40 1.41
C THR A 107 -2.58 5.32 2.47
N VAL A 108 -1.71 4.32 2.45
CA VAL A 108 -1.56 3.33 3.52
C VAL A 108 -0.09 3.29 3.96
N THR A 109 0.13 3.25 5.26
CA THR A 109 1.46 3.11 5.85
C THR A 109 1.63 1.74 6.48
N THR A 110 2.81 1.14 6.33
CA THR A 110 3.22 -0.09 7.02
C THR A 110 4.67 0.03 7.48
N GLU A 111 5.14 -0.93 8.28
CA GLU A 111 6.56 -1.06 8.62
C GLU A 111 7.09 -2.33 7.96
N ALA A 112 8.27 -2.26 7.36
CA ALA A 112 8.95 -3.44 6.84
C ALA A 112 9.45 -4.34 7.98
N ASP A 113 9.43 -5.65 7.77
CA ASP A 113 9.89 -6.60 8.77
C ASP A 113 11.42 -6.59 8.96
N ASP A 114 11.93 -7.47 9.83
CA ASP A 114 13.36 -7.62 10.13
C ASP A 114 14.20 -8.07 8.91
N GLU A 115 13.55 -8.58 7.86
CA GLU A 115 14.16 -8.94 6.58
C GLU A 115 13.97 -7.85 5.51
N GLY A 116 13.34 -6.72 5.88
CA GLY A 116 13.03 -5.61 4.98
C GLY A 116 11.84 -5.87 4.06
N GLN A 117 11.09 -6.96 4.24
CA GLN A 117 9.91 -7.24 3.43
C GLN A 117 8.72 -6.45 3.95
N PHE A 118 7.91 -5.93 3.02
CA PHE A 118 6.65 -5.28 3.37
C PHE A 118 5.49 -5.83 2.53
N THR A 119 4.30 -5.80 3.13
CA THR A 119 3.03 -6.11 2.46
C THR A 119 2.00 -5.06 2.87
N VAL A 120 1.33 -4.47 1.88
CA VAL A 120 0.26 -3.50 2.07
C VAL A 120 -0.99 -4.00 1.36
N SER A 121 -2.07 -4.23 2.10
CA SER A 121 -3.36 -4.60 1.50
C SER A 121 -3.96 -3.42 0.74
N VAL A 122 -4.47 -3.69 -0.46
CA VAL A 122 -5.26 -2.71 -1.23
C VAL A 122 -6.54 -2.45 -0.44
N PRO A 123 -6.86 -1.18 -0.10
CA PRO A 123 -8.07 -0.86 0.64
C PRO A 123 -9.33 -1.29 -0.12
N GLN A 124 -10.11 -2.18 0.48
CA GLN A 124 -11.39 -2.65 -0.06
C GLN A 124 -12.50 -2.42 0.95
N HIS A 125 -13.73 -2.25 0.45
CA HIS A 125 -14.90 -2.03 1.30
C HIS A 125 -15.02 -3.12 2.37
N VAL A 126 -15.13 -2.71 3.63
CA VAL A 126 -15.52 -3.60 4.72
C VAL A 126 -17.04 -3.71 4.73
N ALA A 127 -17.57 -4.93 4.71
CA ALA A 127 -19.01 -5.12 4.86
C ALA A 127 -19.46 -4.52 6.20
N LEU A 128 -20.32 -3.51 6.15
CA LEU A 128 -20.99 -2.99 7.34
C LEU A 128 -22.11 -3.95 7.68
N ASN A 129 -21.99 -4.64 8.82
CA ASN A 129 -23.15 -5.33 9.40
C ASN A 129 -23.91 -4.29 10.22
N ASP A 130 -25.13 -3.99 9.80
CA ASP A 130 -26.05 -3.14 10.56
C ASP A 130 -26.58 -3.98 11.75
N GLY A 131 -26.18 -3.62 12.97
CA GLY A 131 -26.77 -4.08 14.22
C GLY A 131 -26.02 -5.16 15.01
N ASP A 132 -25.52 -4.77 16.19
CA ASP A 132 -25.49 -5.62 17.40
C ASP A 132 -25.96 -4.79 18.60
#